data_AF-A0A2J6W2R6-F1
#
_entry.id   AF-A0A2J6W2R6-F1
#
_cell.length_a   1.000
_cell.length_b   1.000
_cell.length_c   1.000
_cell.angle_alpha   90.00
_cell.angle_beta   90.00
_cell.angle_gamma   90.00
#
_symmetry.space_group_name_H-M   'P 1'
#
loop_
_entity.id
_entity.type
_entity.pdbx_description
1 polymer ?
#
loop_
_entity_poly.entity_id
_entity_poly.type
_entity_poly.pdbx_seq_one_letter_code
_entity_poly.pdbx_strand_id
1 'polypeptide(L)'
;MEDQKVDLIKEYFNRSLSFIIFDLILNFSLYFLLMVLITSNLIKNIIYIILVASTTLLISVLYYDYINFKKKFSIIRKFCKGEMFYNKKKNVLICKNGNLRICTTLDYNRVYLNIIDSYIKKVEDTNDFYCTRFEEGIIDKKEGFKIFHGKFRLIDNDQIILCSGKSIIIDKIDKIGIENALNML
;
A
#
# COMPACT_ATOMS: atom_id res chain seq x y z
N MET A 1 7.54 -15.49 13.03
CA MET A 1 6.79 -15.17 11.78
C MET A 1 5.31 -14.87 12.03
N GLU A 2 4.69 -15.34 13.13
CA GLU A 2 3.32 -14.97 13.48
C GLU A 2 3.23 -13.59 14.14
N ASP A 3 4.24 -13.19 14.92
CA ASP A 3 4.33 -11.85 15.53
C ASP A 3 4.44 -10.71 14.49
N GLN A 4 5.30 -10.87 13.48
CA GLN A 4 5.44 -9.91 12.36
C GLN A 4 4.11 -9.63 11.61
N LYS A 5 3.16 -10.59 11.62
CA LYS A 5 1.81 -10.40 11.04
C LYS A 5 1.01 -9.38 11.83
N VAL A 6 1.01 -9.57 13.15
CA VAL A 6 0.20 -8.80 14.07
C VAL A 6 0.72 -7.37 14.10
N ASP A 7 2.04 -7.21 14.04
CA ASP A 7 2.70 -5.91 14.08
C ASP A 7 2.43 -5.07 12.83
N LEU A 8 2.58 -5.62 11.62
CA LEU A 8 2.35 -4.86 10.38
C LEU A 8 0.88 -4.44 10.18
N ILE A 9 -0.07 -5.32 10.54
CA ILE A 9 -1.50 -5.01 10.44
C ILE A 9 -1.89 -3.96 11.48
N LYS A 10 -1.42 -4.09 12.73
CA LYS A 10 -1.65 -3.08 13.77
C LYS A 10 -1.02 -1.74 13.40
N GLU A 11 0.18 -1.75 12.84
CA GLU A 11 0.90 -0.54 12.45
C GLU A 11 0.19 0.23 11.35
N TYR A 12 -0.32 -0.47 10.31
CA TYR A 12 -1.18 0.14 9.30
C TYR A 12 -2.44 0.75 9.91
N PHE A 13 -3.14 -0.02 10.77
CA PHE A 13 -4.39 0.42 11.38
C PHE A 13 -4.19 1.61 12.33
N ASN A 14 -3.15 1.62 13.17
CA ASN A 14 -2.87 2.70 14.11
C ASN A 14 -2.65 4.04 13.41
N ARG A 15 -2.00 4.02 12.24
CA ARG A 15 -1.82 5.22 11.41
C ARG A 15 -3.17 5.74 10.90
N SER A 16 -3.98 4.87 10.30
CA SER A 16 -5.31 5.23 9.81
C SER A 16 -6.21 5.74 10.94
N LEU A 17 -6.16 5.10 12.12
CA LEU A 17 -6.92 5.49 13.30
C LEU A 17 -6.52 6.87 13.83
N SER A 18 -5.22 7.19 13.85
CA SER A 18 -4.72 8.49 14.32
C SER A 18 -5.31 9.66 13.52
N PHE A 19 -5.49 9.47 12.21
CA PHE A 19 -6.13 10.46 11.35
C PHE A 19 -7.62 10.66 11.70
N ILE A 20 -8.35 9.57 12.00
CA ILE A 20 -9.76 9.65 12.46
C ILE A 20 -9.86 10.41 13.76
N ILE A 21 -9.01 10.07 14.73
CA ILE A 21 -9.07 10.69 16.06
C ILE A 21 -8.86 12.20 15.92
N PHE A 22 -7.91 12.62 15.07
CA PHE A 22 -7.69 14.03 14.80
C PHE A 22 -8.90 14.70 14.13
N ASP A 23 -9.46 14.07 13.09
CA ASP A 23 -10.64 14.61 12.38
C ASP A 23 -11.87 14.70 13.29
N LEU A 24 -12.09 13.69 14.14
CA LEU A 24 -13.12 13.69 15.17
C LEU A 24 -12.93 14.85 16.16
N ILE A 25 -11.72 15.04 16.68
CA ILE A 25 -11.42 16.15 17.61
C ILE A 25 -11.73 17.50 16.94
N LEU A 26 -11.32 17.68 15.67
CA LEU A 26 -11.61 18.89 14.91
C LEU A 26 -13.12 19.10 14.74
N ASN A 27 -13.84 18.07 14.31
CA ASN A 27 -15.29 18.08 14.09
C ASN A 27 -16.07 18.39 15.37
N PHE A 28 -15.71 17.77 16.50
CA PHE A 28 -16.31 18.06 17.80
C PHE A 28 -15.99 19.47 18.29
N SER A 29 -14.76 19.96 18.07
CA SER A 29 -14.38 21.32 18.45
C SER A 29 -15.16 22.37 17.66
N LEU A 30 -15.32 22.16 16.34
CA LEU A 30 -16.12 23.02 15.46
C LEU A 30 -17.60 22.98 15.83
N TYR A 31 -18.12 21.78 16.14
CA TYR A 31 -19.50 21.63 16.62
C TYR A 31 -19.75 22.42 17.90
N PHE A 32 -18.84 22.30 18.88
CA PHE A 32 -18.94 23.02 20.13
C PHE A 32 -18.96 24.54 19.92
N LEU A 33 -18.08 25.05 19.04
CA LEU A 33 -18.05 26.46 18.66
C LEU A 33 -19.38 26.90 18.02
N LEU A 34 -19.93 26.10 17.10
CA LEU A 34 -21.20 26.38 16.42
C LEU A 34 -22.39 26.38 17.38
N MET A 35 -22.39 25.49 18.39
CA MET A 35 -23.45 25.43 19.41
C MET A 35 -23.51 26.68 20.29
N VAL A 36 -22.35 27.32 20.53
CA VAL A 36 -22.23 28.59 21.28
C VAL A 36 -22.64 29.79 20.43
N LEU A 37 -22.29 29.80 19.14
CA LEU A 37 -22.50 30.96 18.26
C LEU A 37 -23.89 31.02 17.61
N ILE A 38 -24.52 29.87 17.36
CA ILE A 38 -25.81 29.81 16.67
C ILE A 38 -26.93 29.76 17.71
N THR A 39 -27.96 30.56 17.55
CA THR A 39 -29.14 30.58 18.45
C THR A 39 -30.26 29.66 17.97
N SER A 40 -30.35 29.40 16.67
CA SER A 40 -31.40 28.56 16.08
C SER A 40 -31.18 27.08 16.35
N ASN A 41 -32.12 26.44 17.06
CA ASN A 41 -32.12 24.99 17.31
C ASN A 41 -32.26 24.16 16.02
N LEU A 42 -32.96 24.67 15.01
CA LEU A 42 -33.08 23.98 13.71
C LEU A 42 -31.72 23.82 13.04
N ILE A 43 -30.93 24.90 13.02
CA ILE A 43 -29.59 24.91 12.40
C ILE A 43 -28.64 24.00 13.18
N LYS A 44 -28.70 24.01 14.52
CA LYS A 44 -27.92 23.10 15.39
C LYS A 44 -28.17 21.63 15.06
N ASN A 45 -29.43 21.24 14.89
CA ASN A 45 -29.80 19.87 14.55
C ASN A 45 -29.29 19.46 13.15
N ILE A 46 -29.37 20.35 12.16
CA ILE A 46 -28.85 20.10 10.82
C ILE A 46 -27.33 19.86 10.87
N ILE A 47 -26.60 20.72 11.59
CA ILE A 47 -25.14 20.59 11.75
C ILE A 47 -24.79 19.28 12.44
N TYR A 48 -25.51 18.90 13.49
CA TYR A 48 -25.30 17.63 14.18
C TYR A 48 -25.47 16.43 13.24
N ILE A 49 -26.52 16.42 12.41
CA ILE A 49 -26.74 15.36 11.42
C ILE A 49 -25.58 15.29 10.41
N ILE A 50 -25.11 16.44 9.92
CA ILE A 50 -23.96 16.50 8.99
C ILE A 50 -22.69 15.92 9.63
N LEU A 51 -22.44 16.21 10.90
CA LEU A 51 -21.28 15.69 11.64
C LEU A 51 -21.36 14.17 11.84
N VAL A 52 -22.53 13.66 12.23
CA VAL A 52 -22.73 12.20 12.37
C VAL A 52 -22.59 11.51 11.02
N ALA A 53 -23.16 12.06 9.95
CA ALA A 53 -23.07 11.50 8.61
C ALA A 53 -21.63 11.48 8.09
N SER A 54 -20.90 12.60 8.20
CA SER A 54 -19.49 12.70 7.78
C SER A 54 -18.59 11.76 8.58
N THR A 55 -18.79 11.67 9.89
CA THR A 55 -18.06 10.73 10.75
C THR A 55 -18.32 9.28 10.36
N THR A 56 -19.59 8.93 10.12
CA THR A 56 -19.98 7.57 9.70
C THR A 56 -19.36 7.20 8.35
N LEU A 57 -19.35 8.15 7.41
CA LEU A 57 -18.70 7.97 6.11
C LEU A 57 -17.19 7.74 6.27
N LEU A 58 -16.51 8.54 7.08
CA LEU A 58 -15.08 8.40 7.35
C LEU A 58 -14.73 7.03 7.94
N ILE A 59 -15.48 6.58 8.96
CA ILE A 59 -15.31 5.25 9.57
C ILE A 59 -15.52 4.15 8.53
N SER A 60 -16.53 4.29 7.67
CA SER A 60 -16.85 3.30 6.63
C SER A 60 -15.74 3.18 5.59
N VAL A 61 -15.19 4.30 5.12
CA VAL A 61 -14.05 4.34 4.18
C VAL A 61 -12.84 3.63 4.79
N LEU A 62 -12.54 3.86 6.06
CA LEU A 62 -11.36 3.28 6.69
C LEU A 62 -11.53 1.80 7.02
N TYR A 63 -12.74 1.37 7.36
CA TYR A 63 -13.05 -0.05 7.47
C TYR A 63 -12.86 -0.74 6.12
N TYR A 64 -13.32 -0.13 5.02
CA TYR A 64 -13.11 -0.65 3.68
C TYR A 64 -11.61 -0.76 3.35
N ASP A 65 -10.83 0.29 3.59
CA ASP A 65 -9.38 0.30 3.36
C ASP A 65 -8.65 -0.75 4.19
N TYR A 66 -9.05 -0.94 5.45
CA TYR A 66 -8.50 -1.98 6.32
C TYR A 66 -8.78 -3.39 5.77
N ILE A 67 -10.02 -3.67 5.36
CA ILE A 67 -10.38 -4.97 4.78
C ILE A 67 -9.63 -5.22 3.47
N ASN A 68 -9.51 -4.18 2.63
CA ASN A 68 -8.74 -4.24 1.38
C ASN A 68 -7.26 -4.54 1.65
N PHE A 69 -6.64 -3.81 2.59
CA PHE A 69 -5.27 -4.06 3.03
C PHE A 69 -5.09 -5.49 3.52
N LYS A 70 -5.95 -5.96 4.43
CA LYS A 70 -5.90 -7.32 4.99
C LYS A 70 -6.00 -8.38 3.90
N LYS A 71 -6.85 -8.16 2.89
CA LYS A 71 -6.99 -9.05 1.73
C LYS A 71 -5.71 -9.08 0.89
N LYS A 72 -5.18 -7.91 0.50
CA LYS A 72 -3.93 -7.79 -0.27
C LYS A 72 -2.76 -8.44 0.47
N PHE A 73 -2.58 -8.12 1.75
CA PHE A 73 -1.58 -8.70 2.63
C PHE A 73 -1.68 -10.23 2.70
N SER A 74 -2.90 -10.77 2.89
CA SER A 74 -3.13 -12.22 2.93
C SER A 74 -2.73 -12.91 1.63
N ILE A 75 -3.02 -12.30 0.48
CA ILE A 75 -2.64 -12.85 -0.83
C ILE A 75 -1.11 -12.86 -0.96
N ILE A 76 -0.44 -11.72 -0.80
CA ILE A 76 1.01 -11.61 -0.95
C ILE A 76 1.74 -12.54 0.01
N ARG A 77 1.27 -12.63 1.26
CA ARG A 77 1.87 -13.48 2.27
C ARG A 77 1.88 -14.96 1.88
N LYS A 78 0.83 -15.46 1.23
CA LYS A 78 0.78 -16.87 0.78
C LYS A 78 1.91 -17.21 -0.18
N PHE A 79 2.38 -16.23 -0.94
CA PHE A 79 3.48 -16.38 -1.89
C PHE A 79 4.82 -15.93 -1.31
N CYS A 80 4.80 -15.22 -0.19
CA CYS A 80 5.99 -14.79 0.50
C CYS A 80 6.54 -15.93 1.38
N LYS A 81 7.64 -16.54 0.92
CA LYS A 81 8.41 -17.52 1.72
C LYS A 81 9.50 -16.87 2.58
N GLY A 82 9.62 -15.54 2.55
CA GLY A 82 10.62 -14.79 3.32
C GLY A 82 10.02 -13.66 4.14
N GLU A 83 10.79 -12.59 4.34
CA GLU A 83 10.41 -11.49 5.22
C GLU A 83 9.47 -10.51 4.50
N MET A 84 8.46 -10.03 5.23
CA MET A 84 7.56 -8.98 4.73
C MET A 84 7.80 -7.67 5.46
N PHE A 85 7.73 -6.59 4.69
CA PHE A 85 7.94 -5.22 5.13
C PHE A 85 6.81 -4.34 4.60
N TYR A 86 6.41 -3.37 5.41
CA TYR A 86 5.50 -2.31 4.99
C TYR A 86 6.28 -1.00 4.94
N ASN A 87 6.49 -0.47 3.73
CA ASN A 87 7.05 0.86 3.58
C ASN A 87 5.94 1.90 3.72
N LYS A 88 5.91 2.57 4.86
CA LYS A 88 4.89 3.57 5.21
C LYS A 88 4.90 4.79 4.29
N LYS A 89 6.10 5.23 3.89
CA LYS A 89 6.30 6.43 3.07
C LYS A 89 5.67 6.27 1.70
N LYS A 90 5.79 5.07 1.12
CA LYS A 90 5.32 4.72 -0.23
C LYS A 90 4.00 3.96 -0.25
N ASN A 91 3.47 3.63 0.93
CA ASN A 91 2.27 2.84 1.10
C ASN A 91 2.31 1.49 0.35
N VAL A 92 3.42 0.75 0.48
CA VAL A 92 3.64 -0.50 -0.25
C VAL A 92 4.02 -1.66 0.66
N LEU A 93 3.56 -2.86 0.28
CA LEU A 93 3.96 -4.13 0.88
C LEU A 93 5.07 -4.75 0.04
N ILE A 94 6.16 -5.12 0.70
CA ILE A 94 7.34 -5.72 0.08
C ILE A 94 7.57 -7.07 0.75
N CYS A 95 7.81 -8.10 -0.04
CA CYS A 95 8.28 -9.39 0.42
C CYS A 95 9.65 -9.68 -0.18
N LYS A 96 10.58 -10.10 0.68
CA LYS A 96 11.95 -10.44 0.34
C LYS A 96 12.17 -11.94 0.50
N ASN A 97 12.47 -12.63 -0.59
CA ASN A 97 12.79 -14.06 -0.60
C ASN A 97 14.00 -14.32 -1.51
N GLY A 98 15.20 -14.40 -0.93
CA GLY A 98 16.45 -14.53 -1.69
C GLY A 98 16.64 -13.36 -2.67
N ASN A 99 16.73 -13.66 -3.97
CA ASN A 99 16.86 -12.65 -5.04
C ASN A 99 15.50 -12.12 -5.52
N LEU A 100 14.39 -12.70 -5.09
CA LEU A 100 13.04 -12.25 -5.44
C LEU A 100 12.60 -11.15 -4.47
N ARG A 101 12.04 -10.07 -5.03
CA ARG A 101 11.28 -9.03 -4.32
C ARG A 101 9.89 -8.93 -4.91
N ILE A 102 8.89 -9.32 -4.12
CA ILE A 102 7.48 -9.12 -4.46
C ILE A 102 7.06 -7.79 -3.86
N CYS A 103 6.66 -6.83 -4.69
CA CYS A 103 6.17 -5.54 -4.21
C CYS A 103 4.75 -5.29 -4.72
N THR A 104 3.87 -4.83 -3.83
CA THR A 104 2.54 -4.36 -4.22
C THR A 104 2.25 -3.02 -3.57
N THR A 105 1.73 -2.10 -4.38
CA THR A 105 1.21 -0.83 -3.89
C THR A 105 -0.19 -1.04 -3.33
N LEU A 106 -0.51 -0.37 -2.23
CA LEU A 106 -1.85 -0.44 -1.64
C LEU A 106 -2.84 0.48 -2.37
N ASP A 107 -2.33 1.52 -3.05
CA ASP A 107 -3.13 2.50 -3.79
C ASP A 107 -3.57 1.97 -5.15
N TYR A 108 -2.79 1.07 -5.77
CA TYR A 108 -3.12 0.44 -7.05
C TYR A 108 -3.20 -1.08 -6.93
N ASN A 109 -4.01 -1.72 -7.78
CA ASN A 109 -4.13 -3.17 -7.79
C ASN A 109 -3.04 -3.82 -8.65
N ARG A 110 -1.76 -3.52 -8.39
CA ARG A 110 -0.63 -4.04 -9.17
C ARG A 110 0.38 -4.75 -8.29
N VAL A 111 0.95 -5.84 -8.80
CA VAL A 111 2.06 -6.58 -8.19
C VAL A 111 3.25 -6.57 -9.13
N TYR A 112 4.44 -6.38 -8.56
CA TYR A 112 5.72 -6.49 -9.23
C TYR A 112 6.48 -7.67 -8.63
N LEU A 113 6.86 -8.64 -9.46
CA LEU A 113 7.76 -9.73 -9.10
C LEU A 113 9.13 -9.39 -9.67
N ASN A 114 10.02 -8.84 -8.83
CA ASN A 114 11.34 -8.40 -9.24
C ASN A 114 12.37 -9.47 -8.88
N ILE A 115 13.04 -10.03 -9.88
CA ILE A 115 14.19 -10.92 -9.73
C ILE A 115 15.44 -10.07 -9.90
N ILE A 116 16.25 -10.02 -8.84
CA ILE A 116 17.50 -9.28 -8.80
C ILE A 116 18.63 -10.21 -9.22
N ASP A 117 19.24 -9.92 -10.37
CA ASP A 117 20.44 -10.64 -10.84
C ASP A 117 21.70 -10.00 -10.26
N SER A 118 21.76 -8.66 -10.26
CA SER A 118 22.86 -7.93 -9.64
C SER A 118 22.39 -6.65 -8.96
N TYR A 119 22.97 -6.36 -7.80
CA TYR A 119 22.84 -5.08 -7.12
C TYR A 119 23.89 -4.11 -7.67
N ILE A 120 23.48 -2.89 -8.01
CA ILE A 120 24.38 -1.86 -8.56
C ILE A 120 24.76 -0.88 -7.46
N LYS A 121 23.78 -0.16 -6.89
CA LYS A 121 24.00 0.83 -5.84
C LYS A 121 22.71 1.23 -5.13
N LYS A 122 22.84 1.88 -3.96
CA LYS A 122 21.77 2.68 -3.36
C LYS A 122 21.59 3.96 -4.16
N VAL A 123 20.35 4.40 -4.32
CA VAL A 123 20.00 5.63 -5.01
C VAL A 123 18.99 6.42 -4.21
N GLU A 124 18.93 7.72 -4.49
CA GLU A 124 17.95 8.61 -3.87
C GLU A 124 16.53 8.34 -4.38
N ASP A 125 15.57 8.74 -3.55
CA ASP A 125 14.15 8.62 -3.84
C ASP A 125 13.67 9.74 -4.74
N THR A 126 13.40 9.42 -6.00
CA THR A 126 12.85 10.37 -6.97
C THR A 126 11.35 10.62 -6.82
N ASN A 127 10.67 9.93 -5.90
CA ASN A 127 9.24 10.09 -5.63
C ASN A 127 8.28 9.86 -6.80
N ASP A 128 8.75 9.23 -7.88
CA ASP A 128 8.02 9.06 -9.13
C ASP A 128 7.66 7.59 -9.42
N PHE A 129 7.72 6.72 -8.42
CA PHE A 129 7.28 5.33 -8.50
C PHE A 129 6.85 4.77 -7.14
N TYR A 130 6.02 3.72 -7.19
CA TYR A 130 5.44 3.09 -5.99
C TYR A 130 6.15 1.80 -5.57
N CYS A 131 6.65 1.00 -6.51
CA CYS A 131 7.31 -0.28 -6.20
C CYS A 131 8.61 -0.41 -6.98
N THR A 132 8.50 -0.32 -8.31
CA THR A 132 9.60 -0.46 -9.24
C THR A 132 9.54 0.65 -10.29
N ARG A 133 10.68 1.25 -10.63
CA ARG A 133 10.88 2.16 -11.77
C ARG A 133 11.86 1.53 -12.74
N PHE A 134 11.43 1.32 -13.98
CA PHE A 134 12.30 0.82 -15.04
C PHE A 134 13.16 1.96 -15.59
N GLU A 135 14.44 1.68 -15.83
CA GLU A 135 15.39 2.62 -16.43
C GLU A 135 15.79 2.14 -17.84
N GLU A 136 16.93 1.48 -17.96
CA GLU A 136 17.46 0.94 -19.21
C GLU A 136 17.04 -0.52 -19.36
N GLY A 137 16.31 -0.86 -20.42
CA GLY A 137 15.92 -2.25 -20.67
C GLY A 137 14.87 -2.41 -21.75
N ILE A 138 14.33 -3.62 -21.83
CA ILE A 138 13.34 -4.04 -22.83
C ILE A 138 12.13 -4.61 -22.09
N ILE A 139 10.92 -4.35 -22.63
CA ILE A 139 9.68 -4.95 -22.15
C ILE A 139 9.19 -5.96 -23.18
N ASP A 140 9.12 -7.21 -22.76
CA ASP A 140 8.54 -8.30 -23.51
C ASP A 140 7.12 -8.61 -23.01
N LYS A 141 6.29 -9.13 -23.90
CA LYS A 141 4.98 -9.68 -23.54
C LYS A 141 5.04 -11.19 -23.70
N LYS A 142 4.88 -11.92 -22.60
CA LYS A 142 4.87 -13.39 -22.60
C LYS A 142 3.67 -13.88 -21.79
N GLU A 143 2.87 -14.75 -22.39
CA GLU A 143 1.72 -15.42 -21.73
C GLU A 143 0.76 -14.42 -21.05
N GLY A 144 0.57 -13.24 -21.66
CA GLY A 144 -0.31 -12.19 -21.11
C GLY A 144 0.32 -11.30 -20.04
N PHE A 145 1.55 -11.59 -19.61
CA PHE A 145 2.30 -10.77 -18.66
C PHE A 145 3.23 -9.78 -19.37
N LYS A 146 3.44 -8.62 -18.76
CA LYS A 146 4.51 -7.68 -19.15
C LYS A 146 5.74 -8.01 -18.33
N ILE A 147 6.83 -8.36 -19.01
CA ILE A 147 8.09 -8.74 -18.41
C ILE A 147 9.13 -7.70 -18.82
N PHE A 148 9.70 -7.01 -17.84
CA PHE A 148 10.83 -6.11 -18.06
C PHE A 148 12.14 -6.84 -17.83
N HIS A 149 13.12 -6.63 -18.70
CA HIS A 149 14.50 -7.09 -18.58
C HIS A 149 15.44 -5.88 -18.66
N GLY A 150 16.25 -5.64 -17.63
CA GLY A 150 17.20 -4.53 -17.60
C GLY A 150 17.46 -3.97 -16.21
N LYS A 151 17.80 -2.68 -16.15
CA LYS A 151 18.04 -1.94 -14.92
C LYS A 151 16.74 -1.33 -14.40
N PHE A 152 16.52 -1.46 -13.10
CA PHE A 152 15.37 -0.87 -12.44
C PHE A 152 15.68 -0.46 -11.01
N ARG A 153 15.04 0.62 -10.56
CA ARG A 153 15.00 1.01 -9.16
C ARG A 153 13.89 0.24 -8.48
N LEU A 154 14.15 -0.26 -7.29
CA LEU A 154 13.14 -0.91 -6.45
C LEU A 154 13.26 -0.43 -5.01
N ILE A 155 12.13 -0.43 -4.30
CA ILE A 155 12.11 -0.18 -2.87
C ILE A 155 12.50 -1.48 -2.16
N ASP A 156 13.61 -1.47 -1.42
CA ASP A 156 14.06 -2.54 -0.53
C ASP A 156 13.98 -2.02 0.91
N ASN A 157 12.93 -2.41 1.61
CA ASN A 157 12.56 -1.88 2.93
C ASN A 157 12.36 -0.36 2.89
N ASP A 158 13.19 0.42 3.57
CA ASP A 158 13.13 1.90 3.61
C ASP A 158 14.11 2.57 2.63
N GLN A 159 14.85 1.78 1.85
CA GLN A 159 15.86 2.26 0.92
C GLN A 159 15.44 2.00 -0.53
N ILE A 160 15.97 2.81 -1.44
CA ILE A 160 15.83 2.54 -2.88
C ILE A 160 17.17 2.07 -3.40
N ILE A 161 17.12 0.96 -4.12
CA ILE A 161 18.28 0.34 -4.74
C ILE A 161 18.09 0.29 -6.24
N LEU A 162 19.18 0.52 -6.96
CA LEU A 162 19.29 0.29 -8.39
C LEU A 162 19.88 -1.11 -8.60
N CYS A 163 19.18 -1.93 -9.36
CA CYS A 163 19.55 -3.31 -9.65
C CYS A 163 19.41 -3.59 -11.15
N SER A 164 20.06 -4.65 -11.63
CA SER A 164 19.73 -5.28 -12.91
C SER A 164 19.00 -6.59 -12.68
N GLY A 165 18.07 -6.92 -13.57
CA GLY A 165 17.47 -8.25 -13.65
C GLY A 165 16.15 -8.25 -14.42
N LYS A 166 15.17 -8.96 -13.88
CA LYS A 166 13.85 -9.15 -14.49
C LYS A 166 12.74 -8.67 -13.57
N SER A 167 11.70 -8.02 -14.10
CA SER A 167 10.51 -7.65 -13.34
C SER A 167 9.25 -8.07 -14.09
N ILE A 168 8.41 -8.90 -13.48
CA ILE A 168 7.10 -9.26 -14.02
C ILE A 168 6.04 -8.35 -13.40
N ILE A 169 5.23 -7.73 -14.26
CA ILE A 169 4.17 -6.81 -13.86
C ILE A 169 2.82 -7.52 -14.00
N ILE A 170 2.07 -7.56 -12.89
CA ILE A 170 0.74 -8.14 -12.82
C ILE A 170 -0.23 -7.01 -12.49
N ASP A 171 -1.09 -6.64 -13.44
CA ASP A 171 -2.05 -5.53 -13.33
C ASP A 171 -3.24 -5.83 -12.39
N LYS A 172 -3.20 -6.94 -11.65
CA LYS A 172 -4.20 -7.32 -10.64
C LYS A 172 -3.53 -8.05 -9.47
N ILE A 173 -3.98 -7.77 -8.25
CA ILE A 173 -3.59 -8.53 -7.05
C ILE A 173 -4.53 -9.73 -6.91
N ASP A 174 -4.19 -10.83 -7.59
CA ASP A 174 -4.93 -12.09 -7.47
C ASP A 174 -4.00 -13.29 -7.30
N LYS A 175 -4.55 -14.35 -6.73
CA LYS A 175 -3.78 -15.56 -6.41
C LYS A 175 -3.24 -16.21 -7.69
N ILE A 176 -4.11 -16.38 -8.69
CA ILE A 176 -3.81 -17.12 -9.91
C ILE A 176 -2.74 -16.41 -10.73
N GLY A 177 -2.83 -15.09 -10.91
CA GLY A 177 -1.84 -14.33 -11.67
C GLY A 177 -0.46 -14.37 -11.03
N ILE A 178 -0.38 -14.24 -9.71
CA ILE A 178 0.90 -14.34 -8.97
C ILE A 178 1.48 -15.76 -9.06
N GLU A 179 0.66 -16.79 -8.88
CA GLU A 179 1.07 -18.19 -8.97
C GLU A 179 1.61 -18.54 -10.36
N ASN A 180 0.89 -18.16 -11.41
CA ASN A 180 1.32 -18.35 -12.79
C ASN A 180 2.65 -17.65 -13.07
N ALA A 181 2.78 -16.38 -12.66
CA ALA A 181 3.99 -15.60 -12.89
C ALA A 181 5.19 -16.16 -12.12
N LEU A 182 5.00 -16.73 -10.92
CA LEU A 182 6.05 -17.40 -10.16
C LEU A 182 6.51 -18.71 -10.81
N ASN A 183 5.61 -19.45 -11.45
CA ASN A 183 5.93 -20.68 -12.18
C ASN A 183 6.71 -20.41 -13.49
N MET A 184 6.73 -19.16 -13.96
CA MET A 184 7.50 -18.73 -15.14
C MET A 184 8.91 -18.22 -14.79
N LEU A 185 9.28 -18.21 -13.51
CA LEU A 185 10.60 -17.80 -13.02
C LEU A 185 11.58 -18.97 -13.07
#